data_AF-A0A5N6QC61-F1
#
_entry.id   AF-A0A5N6QC61-F1
#
_cell.length_a   1.000
_cell.length_b   1.000
_cell.length_c   1.000
_cell.angle_alpha   90.00
_cell.angle_beta   90.00
_cell.angle_gamma   90.00
#
_symmetry.space_group_name_H-M   'P 1'
#
loop_
_entity.id
_entity.type
_entity.pdbx_description
1 polymer ?
#
loop_
_entity_poly.entity_id
_entity_poly.type
_entity_poly.pdbx_seq_one_letter_code
_entity_poly.pdbx_strand_id
1 'polypeptide(L)'
;MISVASSSTEPQNQEFSAPKIPPTNPSQAAASVFKSKLPEIPISDHLPLHTYCFEHLAKFADRPCLIIGSTGKTYSFAETHLVSRKVAAKRQK
;
A
#
# COMPACT_ATOMS: atom_id res chain seq x y z
N MET A 1 -9.06 40.97 36.21
CA MET A 1 -9.89 39.78 36.47
C MET A 1 -10.45 39.34 35.13
N ILE A 2 -9.76 38.46 34.39
CA ILE A 2 -10.24 37.99 33.07
C ILE A 2 -11.14 36.77 33.27
N SER A 3 -12.35 36.86 32.73
CA SER A 3 -13.41 35.86 32.82
C SER A 3 -13.16 34.74 31.81
N VAL A 4 -13.04 33.48 32.28
CA VAL A 4 -12.96 32.29 31.45
C VAL A 4 -14.37 31.83 31.11
N ALA A 5 -14.74 31.90 29.83
CA ALA A 5 -15.96 31.28 29.32
C ALA A 5 -15.75 29.75 29.23
N SER A 6 -16.51 29.03 30.05
CA SER A 6 -16.63 27.57 29.97
C SER A 6 -17.59 27.22 28.83
N SER A 7 -17.11 26.63 27.74
CA SER A 7 -17.99 26.01 26.75
C SER A 7 -18.33 24.59 27.22
N SER A 8 -19.53 24.43 27.76
CA SER A 8 -20.19 23.16 28.02
C SER A 8 -20.38 22.39 26.70
N THR A 9 -19.86 21.17 26.65
CA THR A 9 -20.11 20.21 25.58
C THR A 9 -21.32 19.37 25.97
N GLU A 10 -22.46 19.59 25.31
CA GLU A 10 -23.59 18.65 25.32
C GLU A 10 -23.35 17.55 24.28
N PRO A 11 -23.51 16.26 24.63
CA PRO A 11 -23.50 15.19 23.64
C PRO A 11 -24.86 15.18 22.93
N GLN A 12 -24.90 15.72 21.70
CA GLN A 12 -26.07 15.61 20.84
C GLN A 12 -26.17 14.15 20.34
N ASN A 13 -26.96 13.35 21.06
CA ASN A 13 -27.39 12.02 20.63
C ASN A 13 -28.29 12.18 19.40
N GLN A 14 -27.68 12.12 18.21
CA GLN A 14 -28.40 12.13 16.94
C GLN A 14 -28.82 10.70 16.63
N GLU A 15 -30.05 10.37 17.02
CA GLU A 15 -30.71 9.11 16.70
C GLU A 15 -30.79 8.98 15.17
N PHE A 16 -29.93 8.12 14.62
CA PHE A 16 -29.88 7.82 13.21
C PHE A 16 -31.09 6.93 12.90
N SER A 17 -32.21 7.55 12.50
CA SER A 17 -33.40 6.82 12.05
C SER A 17 -33.03 5.86 10.91
N ALA A 18 -32.98 4.57 11.24
CA ALA A 18 -32.65 3.51 10.31
C ALA A 18 -33.64 3.51 9.12
N PRO A 19 -33.16 3.43 7.86
CA PRO A 19 -34.06 3.21 6.74
C PRO A 19 -34.68 1.81 6.86
N LYS A 20 -36.01 1.75 6.78
CA LYS A 20 -36.80 0.52 6.79
C LYS A 20 -36.44 -0.33 5.56
N ILE A 21 -35.68 -1.41 5.75
CA ILE A 21 -35.28 -2.34 4.67
C ILE A 21 -36.50 -3.18 4.28
N PRO A 22 -36.92 -3.23 3.00
CA PRO A 22 -37.96 -4.16 2.54
C PRO A 22 -37.46 -5.62 2.61
N PRO A 23 -38.34 -6.61 2.83
CA PRO A 23 -37.94 -8.02 2.94
C PRO A 23 -37.33 -8.49 1.62
N THR A 24 -36.00 -8.60 1.58
CA THR A 24 -35.29 -9.11 0.42
C THR A 24 -35.31 -10.63 0.49
N ASN A 25 -35.96 -11.24 -0.49
CA ASN A 25 -36.02 -12.68 -0.72
C ASN A 25 -34.59 -13.28 -0.68
N PRO A 26 -34.26 -14.22 0.22
CA PRO A 26 -32.87 -14.67 0.45
C PRO A 26 -32.24 -15.46 -0.72
N SER A 27 -32.90 -15.58 -1.87
CA SER A 27 -32.44 -16.43 -2.98
C SER A 27 -31.54 -15.75 -3.99
N GLN A 28 -31.39 -14.42 -4.02
CA GLN A 28 -30.47 -13.72 -4.95
C GLN A 28 -29.93 -12.41 -4.36
N ALA A 29 -29.34 -12.45 -3.16
CA ALA A 29 -28.46 -11.36 -2.71
C ALA A 29 -27.07 -11.61 -3.29
N ALA A 30 -26.86 -11.30 -4.58
CA ALA A 30 -25.50 -11.28 -5.13
C ALA A 30 -24.66 -10.27 -4.35
N ALA A 31 -23.51 -10.71 -3.84
CA ALA A 31 -22.63 -9.83 -3.09
C ALA A 31 -22.18 -8.65 -3.98
N SER A 32 -22.31 -7.43 -3.47
CA SER A 32 -21.82 -6.23 -4.17
C SER A 32 -20.30 -6.26 -4.21
N VAL A 33 -19.73 -6.46 -5.41
CA VAL A 33 -18.28 -6.45 -5.63
C VAL A 33 -17.85 -5.10 -6.17
N PHE A 34 -17.00 -4.40 -5.43
CA PHE A 34 -16.39 -3.14 -5.87
C PHE A 34 -14.98 -3.42 -6.39
N LYS A 35 -14.65 -2.85 -7.54
CA LYS A 35 -13.32 -2.95 -8.18
C LYS A 35 -12.72 -1.58 -8.40
N SER A 36 -11.42 -1.54 -8.68
CA SER A 36 -10.75 -0.32 -9.13
C SER A 36 -11.44 0.25 -10.37
N LYS A 37 -11.45 1.58 -10.48
CA LYS A 37 -11.88 2.28 -11.71
C LYS A 37 -10.82 2.21 -12.81
N LEU A 38 -9.57 1.90 -12.45
CA LEU A 38 -8.49 1.72 -13.41
C LEU A 38 -8.71 0.43 -14.22
N PRO A 39 -8.30 0.41 -15.50
CA PRO A 39 -8.38 -0.80 -16.30
C PRO A 39 -7.51 -1.91 -15.70
N GLU A 40 -7.91 -3.15 -15.98
CA GLU A 40 -7.09 -4.31 -15.65
C GLU A 40 -5.75 -4.21 -16.39
N ILE A 41 -4.65 -4.48 -15.68
CA ILE A 41 -3.31 -4.51 -16.26
C ILE A 41 -2.78 -5.95 -16.26
N PRO A 42 -1.96 -6.35 -17.25
CA PRO A 42 -1.30 -7.63 -17.21
C PRO A 42 -0.29 -7.64 -16.05
N ILE A 43 -0.35 -8.67 -15.20
CA ILE A 43 0.57 -8.88 -14.08
C ILE A 43 1.30 -10.20 -14.31
N SER A 44 2.62 -10.15 -14.36
CA SER A 44 3.46 -11.35 -14.48
C SER A 44 3.61 -12.05 -13.13
N ASP A 45 2.73 -13.00 -12.83
CA ASP A 45 2.74 -13.80 -11.58
C ASP A 45 3.71 -15.00 -11.63
N HIS A 46 4.23 -15.34 -12.81
CA HIS A 46 5.19 -16.43 -13.01
C HIS A 46 6.64 -16.05 -12.68
N LEU A 47 6.95 -14.75 -12.58
CA LEU A 47 8.32 -14.29 -12.34
C LEU A 47 8.65 -14.34 -10.84
N PRO A 48 9.87 -14.78 -10.46
CA PRO A 48 10.36 -14.55 -9.11
C PRO A 48 10.32 -13.06 -8.78
N LEU A 49 9.88 -12.71 -7.57
CA LEU A 49 9.66 -11.32 -7.17
C LEU A 49 10.87 -10.41 -7.44
N HIS A 50 12.08 -10.88 -7.10
CA HIS A 50 13.30 -10.09 -7.33
C HIS A 50 13.58 -9.86 -8.83
N THR A 51 13.23 -10.82 -9.70
CA THR A 51 13.36 -10.66 -11.16
C THR A 51 12.37 -9.61 -11.66
N TYR A 52 11.11 -9.63 -11.17
CA TYR A 52 10.10 -8.64 -11.53
C TYR A 52 10.51 -7.22 -11.06
N CYS A 53 10.93 -7.07 -9.80
CA CYS A 53 11.36 -5.76 -9.27
C CYS A 53 12.55 -5.15 -10.04
N PHE A 54 13.44 -5.97 -10.60
CA PHE A 54 14.62 -5.53 -11.35
C PHE A 54 14.49 -5.73 -12.88
N GLU A 55 13.30 -6.01 -13.41
CA GLU A 55 13.07 -6.29 -14.84
C GLU A 55 13.60 -5.15 -15.74
N HIS A 56 13.43 -3.91 -15.29
CA HIS A 56 13.84 -2.71 -16.01
C HIS A 56 15.17 -2.12 -15.55
N LEU A 57 16.03 -2.92 -14.90
CA LEU A 57 17.27 -2.46 -14.28
C LEU A 57 18.16 -1.66 -15.25
N ALA A 58 18.29 -2.09 -16.50
CA ALA A 58 19.13 -1.40 -17.49
C ALA A 58 18.73 0.06 -17.73
N LYS A 59 17.45 0.42 -17.54
CA LYS A 59 16.95 1.79 -17.71
C LYS A 59 17.29 2.69 -16.52
N PHE A 60 17.55 2.10 -15.35
CA PHE A 60 17.62 2.81 -14.07
C PHE A 60 18.88 2.48 -13.26
N ALA A 61 19.85 1.78 -13.87
CA ALA A 61 21.01 1.19 -13.20
C ALA A 61 21.74 2.17 -12.27
N ASP A 62 22.02 3.38 -12.75
CA ASP A 62 22.78 4.40 -12.03
C ASP A 62 21.93 5.30 -11.12
N ARG A 63 20.60 5.14 -11.14
CA ARG A 63 19.71 5.94 -10.30
C ARG A 63 19.82 5.50 -8.84
N PRO A 64 19.66 6.43 -7.87
CA PRO A 64 19.62 6.08 -6.46
C PRO A 64 18.44 5.13 -6.18
N CYS A 65 18.73 4.05 -5.46
CA CYS A 65 17.76 3.02 -5.08
C CYS A 65 17.54 3.00 -3.57
N LEU A 66 18.63 2.91 -2.79
CA LEU A 66 18.58 2.90 -1.32
C LEU A 66 19.39 4.07 -0.77
N ILE A 67 18.78 4.88 0.08
CA ILE A 67 19.41 6.03 0.73
C ILE A 67 19.38 5.81 2.24
N ILE A 68 20.54 5.66 2.86
CA ILE A 68 20.67 5.50 4.30
C ILE A 68 20.68 6.89 4.94
N GLY A 69 19.54 7.30 5.49
CA GLY A 69 19.37 8.65 6.04
C GLY A 69 20.37 9.04 7.13
N SER A 70 20.80 8.10 7.98
CA SER A 70 21.75 8.37 9.07
C SER A 70 23.19 8.63 8.61
N THR A 71 23.60 8.10 7.46
CA THR A 71 24.99 8.21 6.96
C THR A 71 25.10 9.00 5.66
N GLY A 72 23.97 9.30 5.03
CA GLY A 72 23.92 9.85 3.67
C GLY A 72 24.35 8.87 2.57
N LYS A 73 24.74 7.63 2.93
CA LYS A 73 25.18 6.65 1.94
C LYS A 73 24.05 6.27 1.02
N THR A 74 24.31 6.32 -0.28
CA THR A 74 23.36 5.96 -1.33
C THR A 74 23.90 4.77 -2.12
N TYR A 75 23.00 3.85 -2.49
CA TYR A 75 23.29 2.76 -3.41
C TYR A 75 22.43 2.91 -4.65
N SER A 76 23.03 2.69 -5.82
CA SER A 76 22.30 2.66 -7.08
C SER A 76 21.45 1.38 -7.22
N PHE A 77 20.55 1.34 -8.21
CA PHE A 77 19.81 0.11 -8.52
C PHE A 77 20.76 -1.03 -8.91
N ALA A 78 21.82 -0.75 -9.66
CA ALA A 78 22.81 -1.75 -10.05
C ALA A 78 23.58 -2.31 -8.84
N GLU A 79 24.02 -1.43 -7.93
CA GLU A 79 24.70 -1.85 -6.70
C GLU A 79 23.79 -2.69 -5.80
N THR A 80 22.54 -2.26 -5.65
CA THR A 80 21.54 -2.97 -4.84
C THR A 80 21.27 -4.37 -5.40
N HIS A 81 21.07 -4.51 -6.71
CA HIS A 81 20.87 -5.80 -7.34
C HIS A 81 22.10 -6.72 -7.18
N LEU A 82 23.31 -6.17 -7.34
CA LEU A 82 24.56 -6.92 -7.16
C LEU A 82 24.72 -7.42 -5.71
N VAL A 83 24.45 -6.56 -4.72
CA VAL A 83 24.51 -6.94 -3.29
C VAL A 83 23.49 -8.03 -2.97
N SER A 84 22.26 -7.91 -3.46
CA SER A 84 21.22 -8.94 -3.27
C SER A 84 21.66 -10.31 -3.80
N ARG A 85 22.25 -10.36 -5.00
CA ARG A 85 22.78 -11.61 -5.58
C ARG A 85 23.93 -12.19 -4.74
N LYS A 86 24.84 -11.34 -4.25
CA LYS A 86 25.93 -11.77 -3.36
C LYS A 86 25.40 -12.33 -2.04
N VAL A 87 24.37 -11.71 -1.45
CA VAL A 87 23.73 -12.21 -0.23
C VAL A 87 23.05 -13.55 -0.47
N ALA A 88 22.34 -13.71 -1.59
CA ALA A 88 21.71 -14.98 -1.95
C ALA A 88 22.75 -16.09 -2.10
N ALA A 89 23.84 -15.85 -2.84
CA ALA A 89 24.92 -16.82 -3.01
C ALA A 89 25.55 -17.26 -1.67
N LYS A 90 25.65 -16.34 -0.70
CA LYS A 90 26.16 -16.66 0.64
C LYS A 90 25.18 -17.42 1.53
N ARG A 91 23.88 -17.34 1.25
CA ARG A 91 22.82 -17.96 2.06
C ARG A 91 22.39 -19.35 1.59
N GLN A 92 22.82 -19.80 0.40
CA GLN A 92 22.50 -21.14 -0.10
C GLN A 92 23.45 -22.23 0.45
N LYS A 93 23.71 -22.20 1.76
CA LYS A 93 24.51 -23.20 2.49
C LYS A 93 23.65 -23.83 3.57
#